data_AF-A0A945PE00-F1
#
_entry.id   AF-A0A945PE00-F1
#
_cell.length_a   1.000
_cell.length_b   1.000
_cell.length_c   1.000
_cell.angle_alpha   90.00
_cell.angle_beta   90.00
_cell.angle_gamma   90.00
#
_symmetry.space_group_name_H-M   'P 1'
#
loop_
_entity.id
_entity.type
_entity.pdbx_description
1 polymer ?
#
loop_
_entity_poly.entity_id
_entity_poly.type
_entity_poly.pdbx_seq_one_letter_code
_entity_poly.pdbx_strand_id
1 'polypeptide(L)'
;MKTEDLKQSPFNTTLLGILRGVADHFAIGASDAALFGGSGHAFVINIHEQLCPSGPYCWNGGHFDRLIRNLGIERTDTGFDTAQPWYPHNKDFPPKRLSSGSWTEFGDECHVNFFSYGQIEPASRPETILASLEYAVDLWENPSRHTGRGYGMGPDGYARFIDAVKAGAGDSHGNWWNATVWSECRAMAATYFDEIADDFPEASTLSQDLSRRYGSIAEGLSRVSNKEMDGTEKVALLEAIRDDEQVCTGLVAQCAQTIRSEAAASPEEV
;
A
#
# COMPACT_ATOMS: atom_id res chain seq x y z
N MET A 1 -9.39 -28.79 2.62
CA MET A 1 -9.38 -27.39 2.19
C MET A 1 -9.00 -27.37 0.71
N LYS A 2 -9.93 -27.01 -0.17
CA LYS A 2 -9.61 -26.85 -1.60
C LYS A 2 -9.20 -25.40 -1.81
N THR A 3 -7.94 -25.17 -2.13
CA THR A 3 -7.38 -23.85 -2.48
C THR A 3 -7.47 -23.58 -3.99
N GLU A 4 -8.29 -24.35 -4.71
CA GLU A 4 -8.34 -24.41 -6.18
C GLU A 4 -8.78 -23.07 -6.81
N ASP A 5 -9.46 -22.19 -6.04
CA ASP A 5 -9.99 -20.91 -6.50
C ASP A 5 -9.16 -19.68 -6.06
N LEU A 6 -8.11 -19.85 -5.25
CA LEU A 6 -7.25 -18.74 -4.84
C LEU A 6 -6.33 -18.32 -5.99
N LYS A 7 -6.48 -17.07 -6.45
CA LYS A 7 -5.65 -16.48 -7.50
C LYS A 7 -5.06 -15.17 -7.01
N GLN A 8 -3.78 -14.97 -7.26
CA GLN A 8 -3.15 -13.66 -7.07
C GLN A 8 -3.35 -12.83 -8.33
N SER A 9 -3.95 -11.65 -8.19
CA SER A 9 -4.05 -10.71 -9.31
C SER A 9 -2.68 -10.19 -9.72
N PRO A 10 -2.44 -9.92 -11.02
CA PRO A 10 -1.12 -9.61 -11.58
C PRO A 10 -0.71 -8.14 -11.34
N PHE A 11 -1.03 -7.59 -10.17
CA PHE A 11 -0.57 -6.26 -9.79
C PHE A 11 0.95 -6.27 -9.57
N ASN A 12 1.62 -5.17 -9.93
CA ASN A 12 3.02 -4.95 -9.58
C ASN A 12 3.18 -4.97 -8.05
N THR A 13 2.17 -4.46 -7.36
CA THR A 13 2.03 -4.54 -5.91
C THR A 13 1.50 -5.91 -5.49
N THR A 14 2.39 -6.91 -5.45
CA THR A 14 2.03 -8.31 -5.15
C THR A 14 1.24 -8.49 -3.85
N LEU A 15 1.51 -7.70 -2.81
CA LEU A 15 0.73 -7.67 -1.56
C LEU A 15 -0.76 -7.38 -1.81
N LEU A 16 -1.08 -6.44 -2.70
CA LEU A 16 -2.46 -6.09 -3.05
C LEU A 16 -3.06 -7.13 -4.00
N GLY A 17 -2.23 -7.83 -4.78
CA GLY A 17 -2.65 -9.02 -5.54
C GLY A 17 -3.10 -10.16 -4.63
N ILE A 18 -2.44 -10.33 -3.48
CA ILE A 18 -2.87 -11.26 -2.43
C ILE A 18 -4.18 -10.78 -1.81
N LEU A 19 -4.27 -9.50 -1.45
CA LEU A 19 -5.48 -8.93 -0.82
C LEU A 19 -6.72 -9.08 -1.72
N ARG A 20 -6.56 -8.90 -3.04
CA ARG A 20 -7.62 -9.17 -4.04
C ARG A 20 -8.05 -10.64 -4.03
N GLY A 21 -7.10 -11.58 -4.05
CA GLY A 21 -7.41 -13.01 -3.97
C GLY A 21 -8.14 -13.38 -2.67
N VAL A 22 -7.79 -12.73 -1.55
CA VAL A 22 -8.49 -12.86 -0.27
C VAL A 22 -9.91 -12.31 -0.36
N ALA A 23 -10.09 -11.12 -0.93
CA ALA A 23 -11.40 -10.51 -1.11
C ALA A 23 -12.31 -11.39 -1.99
N ASP A 24 -11.78 -11.94 -3.09
CA ASP A 24 -12.52 -12.88 -3.95
C ASP A 24 -12.93 -14.15 -3.20
N HIS A 25 -12.00 -14.72 -2.42
CA HIS A 25 -12.26 -15.93 -1.66
C HIS A 25 -13.37 -15.75 -0.60
N PHE A 26 -13.42 -14.58 0.05
CA PHE A 26 -14.44 -14.24 1.03
C PHE A 26 -15.67 -13.52 0.45
N ALA A 27 -15.75 -13.40 -0.88
CA ALA A 27 -16.81 -12.68 -1.59
C ALA A 27 -17.02 -11.23 -1.09
N ILE A 28 -15.92 -10.55 -0.75
CA ILE A 28 -15.92 -9.13 -0.36
C ILE A 28 -16.01 -8.28 -1.62
N GLY A 29 -17.10 -7.52 -1.76
CA GLY A 29 -17.43 -6.70 -2.92
C GLY A 29 -16.61 -5.42 -3.10
N ALA A 30 -15.34 -5.41 -2.66
CA ALA A 30 -14.44 -4.27 -2.85
C ALA A 30 -13.87 -4.28 -4.28
N SER A 31 -13.84 -3.11 -4.92
CA SER A 31 -13.09 -2.90 -6.16
C SER A 31 -11.59 -2.93 -5.90
N ASP A 32 -10.78 -3.01 -6.95
CA ASP A 32 -9.33 -2.94 -6.81
C ASP A 32 -8.88 -1.59 -6.23
N ALA A 33 -9.50 -0.49 -6.68
CA ALA A 33 -9.24 0.84 -6.13
C ALA A 33 -9.63 0.95 -4.65
N ALA A 34 -10.75 0.37 -4.23
CA ALA A 34 -11.15 0.31 -2.82
C ALA A 34 -10.18 -0.54 -1.97
N LEU A 35 -9.63 -1.63 -2.50
CA LEU A 35 -8.60 -2.42 -1.80
C LEU A 35 -7.29 -1.63 -1.62
N PHE A 36 -6.83 -0.95 -2.68
CA PHE A 36 -5.63 -0.11 -2.62
C PHE A 36 -5.82 1.11 -1.72
N GLY A 37 -6.91 1.85 -1.93
CA GLY A 37 -7.26 3.06 -1.19
C GLY A 37 -7.61 2.78 0.26
N GLY A 38 -8.56 1.88 0.51
CA GLY A 38 -9.03 1.53 1.85
C GLY A 38 -7.97 0.88 2.74
N SER A 39 -6.97 0.19 2.16
CA SER A 39 -5.80 -0.31 2.92
C SER A 39 -4.74 0.77 3.19
N GLY A 40 -4.92 1.98 2.64
CA GLY A 40 -3.97 3.08 2.70
C GLY A 40 -2.78 2.95 1.75
N HIS A 41 -2.62 1.80 1.07
CA HIS A 41 -1.42 1.51 0.30
C HIS A 41 -1.32 2.32 -1.00
N ALA A 42 -2.46 2.77 -1.54
CA ALA A 42 -2.52 3.70 -2.68
C ALA A 42 -1.72 5.00 -2.44
N PHE A 43 -1.54 5.40 -1.17
CA PHE A 43 -0.87 6.63 -0.75
C PHE A 43 0.56 6.43 -0.26
N VAL A 44 0.98 5.18 -0.06
CA VAL A 44 2.34 4.89 0.40
C VAL A 44 3.35 5.21 -0.70
N ILE A 45 4.49 5.76 -0.29
CA ILE A 45 5.76 5.71 -1.02
C ILE A 45 6.83 5.41 0.02
N ASN A 46 7.60 4.34 -0.19
CA ASN A 46 8.65 3.90 0.74
C ASN A 46 9.93 3.59 -0.03
N ILE A 47 10.93 4.44 0.13
CA ILE A 47 12.15 4.42 -0.70
C ILE A 47 13.38 4.21 0.16
N HIS A 48 14.17 3.18 -0.18
CA HIS A 48 15.49 2.99 0.40
C HIS A 48 16.48 4.00 -0.19
N GLU A 49 17.49 4.42 0.57
CA GLU A 49 18.52 5.37 0.09
C GLU A 49 19.35 4.85 -1.11
N GLN A 50 19.25 3.55 -1.42
CA GLN A 50 19.90 2.90 -2.57
C GLN A 50 18.90 2.38 -3.62
N LEU A 51 17.64 2.80 -3.57
CA LEU A 51 16.55 2.30 -4.44
C LEU A 51 16.40 0.77 -4.41
N CYS A 52 16.53 0.16 -3.23
CA CYS A 52 16.30 -1.28 -3.08
C CYS A 52 14.91 -1.65 -3.66
N PRO A 53 14.81 -2.64 -4.56
CA PRO A 53 13.53 -3.05 -5.14
C PRO A 53 12.57 -3.67 -4.12
N SER A 54 13.04 -3.99 -2.91
CA SER A 54 12.18 -4.46 -1.82
C SER A 54 11.41 -3.33 -1.13
N GLY A 55 11.68 -2.06 -1.43
CA GLY A 55 11.04 -0.90 -0.78
C GLY A 55 9.51 -0.96 -0.69
N PRO A 56 8.80 -1.35 -1.76
CA PRO A 56 7.34 -1.51 -1.69
C PRO A 56 6.83 -2.53 -0.67
N TYR A 57 7.68 -3.45 -0.23
CA TYR A 57 7.33 -4.57 0.67
C TYR A 57 8.02 -4.49 2.04
N CYS A 58 9.01 -3.62 2.21
CA CYS A 58 9.82 -3.52 3.43
C CYS A 58 9.47 -2.26 4.24
N TRP A 59 8.35 -2.29 4.95
CA TRP A 59 7.88 -1.22 5.83
C TRP A 59 7.06 -1.77 7.00
N ASN A 60 6.75 -0.92 7.97
CA ASN A 60 5.95 -1.32 9.14
C ASN A 60 4.48 -1.54 8.74
N GLY A 61 4.10 -2.81 8.56
CA GLY A 61 2.76 -3.22 8.13
C GLY A 61 1.64 -3.00 9.15
N GLY A 62 1.92 -2.54 10.38
CA GLY A 62 0.89 -2.43 11.42
C GLY A 62 -0.29 -1.51 11.04
N HIS A 63 -0.03 -0.43 10.31
CA HIS A 63 -1.10 0.45 9.81
C HIS A 63 -1.92 -0.21 8.69
N PHE A 64 -1.27 -0.93 7.77
CA PHE A 64 -1.95 -1.74 6.77
C PHE A 64 -2.89 -2.75 7.43
N ASP A 65 -2.38 -3.50 8.41
CA ASP A 65 -3.14 -4.50 9.15
C ASP A 65 -4.34 -3.92 9.87
N ARG A 66 -4.21 -2.69 10.39
CA ARG A 66 -5.33 -1.97 10.99
C ARG A 66 -6.37 -1.55 9.94
N LEU A 67 -5.94 -1.03 8.79
CA LEU A 67 -6.82 -0.48 7.78
C LEU A 67 -7.59 -1.56 7.01
N ILE A 68 -6.96 -2.69 6.68
CA ILE A 68 -7.66 -3.78 5.98
C ILE A 68 -8.81 -4.40 6.80
N ARG A 69 -8.82 -4.20 8.12
CA ARG A 69 -9.95 -4.61 8.97
C ARG A 69 -11.23 -3.86 8.64
N ASN A 70 -11.12 -2.58 8.26
CA ASN A 70 -12.27 -1.79 7.82
C ASN A 70 -12.88 -2.36 6.53
N LEU A 71 -12.07 -3.05 5.71
CA LEU A 71 -12.51 -3.77 4.51
C LEU A 71 -13.08 -5.17 4.82
N GLY A 72 -13.21 -5.55 6.09
CA GLY A 72 -13.70 -6.87 6.50
C GLY A 72 -12.63 -7.97 6.47
N ILE A 73 -11.34 -7.61 6.45
CA ILE A 73 -10.22 -8.55 6.36
C ILE A 73 -9.31 -8.41 7.57
N GLU A 74 -9.04 -9.51 8.27
CA GLU A 74 -8.02 -9.57 9.31
C GLU A 74 -6.81 -10.35 8.79
N ARG A 75 -5.61 -9.78 8.93
CA ARG A 75 -4.34 -10.47 8.70
C ARG A 75 -3.67 -10.75 10.03
N THR A 76 -3.27 -12.00 10.26
CA THR A 76 -2.53 -12.42 11.46
C THR A 76 -1.25 -13.14 11.07
N ASP A 77 -0.24 -13.05 11.92
CA ASP A 77 1.08 -13.63 11.75
C ASP A 77 1.32 -14.80 12.72
N THR A 78 0.27 -15.55 13.07
CA THR A 78 0.31 -16.56 14.17
C THR A 78 1.24 -17.77 13.94
N GLY A 79 1.91 -17.86 12.78
CA GLY A 79 2.79 -18.98 12.41
C GLY A 79 2.04 -20.15 11.78
N PHE A 80 2.71 -21.28 11.59
CA PHE A 80 2.08 -22.52 11.11
C PHE A 80 2.30 -23.68 12.05
N ASP A 81 1.28 -24.53 12.11
CA ASP A 81 1.44 -25.89 12.58
C ASP A 81 1.96 -26.76 11.42
N THR A 82 3.06 -27.49 11.66
CA THR A 82 3.59 -28.44 10.68
C THR A 82 3.02 -29.84 10.93
N ALA A 83 2.92 -30.64 9.87
CA ALA A 83 2.67 -32.06 10.05
C ALA A 83 3.82 -32.70 10.85
N GLN A 84 3.51 -33.61 11.77
CA GLN A 84 4.49 -34.31 12.62
C GLN A 84 4.63 -35.79 12.22
N PRO A 85 5.05 -36.12 10.98
CA PRO A 85 5.00 -37.49 10.46
C PRO A 85 5.92 -38.47 11.19
N TRP A 86 6.96 -37.97 11.87
CA TRP A 86 7.94 -38.79 12.58
C TRP A 86 7.68 -38.88 14.09
N TYR A 87 6.59 -38.29 14.58
CA TYR A 87 6.21 -38.39 15.99
C TYR A 87 5.73 -39.81 16.33
N PRO A 88 6.12 -40.40 17.49
CA PRO A 88 6.91 -39.81 18.58
C PRO A 88 8.43 -40.05 18.47
N HIS A 89 8.90 -40.69 17.40
CA HIS A 89 10.29 -41.16 17.26
C HIS A 89 11.29 -40.03 17.00
N ASN A 90 10.86 -38.96 16.35
CA ASN A 90 11.61 -37.71 16.24
C ASN A 90 10.65 -36.55 16.50
N LYS A 91 10.75 -35.95 17.69
CA LYS A 91 9.84 -34.90 18.17
C LYS A 91 10.27 -33.50 17.74
N ASP A 92 11.50 -33.37 17.28
CA ASP A 92 12.14 -32.09 16.99
C ASP A 92 12.20 -31.82 15.48
N PHE A 93 11.80 -32.78 14.64
CA PHE A 93 11.82 -32.62 13.19
C PHE A 93 10.63 -33.28 12.47
N PRO A 94 9.88 -32.52 11.64
CA PRO A 94 9.93 -31.05 11.55
C PRO A 94 9.44 -30.42 12.87
N PRO A 95 9.79 -29.17 13.21
CA PRO A 95 9.29 -28.51 14.42
C PRO A 95 7.77 -28.37 14.37
N LYS A 96 7.08 -28.67 15.49
CA LYS A 96 5.60 -28.67 15.56
C LYS A 96 4.96 -27.36 15.11
N ARG A 97 5.62 -26.24 15.40
CA ARG A 97 5.17 -24.90 15.01
C ARG A 97 6.33 -24.11 14.43
N LEU A 98 6.10 -23.40 13.35
CA LEU A 98 7.01 -22.39 12.81
C LEU A 98 6.49 -21.01 13.23
N SER A 99 7.30 -20.26 13.99
CA SER A 99 7.01 -18.87 14.32
C SER A 99 7.26 -17.96 13.12
N SER A 100 6.48 -16.88 13.00
CA SER A 100 6.72 -15.83 12.02
C SER A 100 7.93 -14.96 12.44
N GLY A 101 8.74 -14.56 11.46
CA GLY A 101 9.64 -13.40 11.57
C GLY A 101 11.10 -13.65 11.95
N SER A 102 11.46 -14.66 12.74
CA SER A 102 12.88 -14.94 13.06
C SER A 102 13.54 -15.91 12.09
N TRP A 103 12.77 -16.89 11.58
CA TRP A 103 13.14 -17.92 10.61
C TRP A 103 14.53 -18.52 10.79
N THR A 104 15.00 -18.58 12.03
CA THR A 104 16.34 -19.06 12.37
C THR A 104 16.50 -20.53 11.97
N GLU A 105 15.38 -21.24 11.81
CA GLU A 105 15.27 -22.61 11.33
C GLU A 105 15.50 -22.76 9.81
N PHE A 106 15.36 -21.68 9.01
CA PHE A 106 15.57 -21.69 7.55
C PHE A 106 16.97 -21.21 7.12
N GLY A 107 17.78 -20.66 8.05
CA GLY A 107 19.10 -20.10 7.76
C GLY A 107 19.06 -18.69 7.15
N ASP A 108 20.23 -18.16 6.78
CA ASP A 108 20.39 -16.74 6.42
C ASP A 108 20.03 -16.40 4.96
N GLU A 109 19.73 -17.40 4.11
CA GLU A 109 19.63 -17.22 2.65
C GLU A 109 18.19 -17.01 2.13
N CYS A 110 17.17 -17.25 2.96
CA CYS A 110 15.77 -17.23 2.51
C CYS A 110 14.90 -16.33 3.41
N HIS A 111 14.24 -15.34 2.79
CA HIS A 111 13.23 -14.51 3.45
C HIS A 111 11.84 -14.93 2.96
N VAL A 112 11.07 -15.57 3.82
CA VAL A 112 9.66 -15.88 3.56
C VAL A 112 8.81 -15.25 4.66
N ASN A 113 7.70 -14.66 4.27
CA ASN A 113 6.68 -14.23 5.22
C ASN A 113 5.40 -14.99 4.94
N PHE A 114 4.68 -15.26 6.00
CA PHE A 114 3.42 -15.98 5.90
C PHE A 114 2.41 -15.36 6.84
N PHE A 115 1.19 -15.27 6.33
CA PHE A 115 0.08 -14.66 7.03
C PHE A 115 -1.15 -15.53 6.87
N SER A 116 -1.96 -15.57 7.92
CA SER A 116 -3.32 -16.11 7.85
C SER A 116 -4.29 -14.96 7.68
N TYR A 117 -5.23 -15.11 6.76
CA TYR A 117 -6.28 -14.13 6.51
C TYR A 117 -7.62 -14.69 6.96
N GLY A 118 -8.41 -13.86 7.62
CA GLY A 118 -9.78 -14.16 8.06
C GLY A 118 -10.75 -13.07 7.62
N GLN A 119 -12.02 -13.44 7.50
CA GLN A 119 -13.12 -12.51 7.26
C GLN A 119 -13.66 -12.02 8.61
N ILE A 120 -13.88 -10.72 8.72
CA ILE A 120 -14.52 -10.06 9.87
C ILE A 120 -15.60 -9.10 9.38
N GLU A 121 -16.40 -8.56 10.30
CA GLU A 121 -17.38 -7.52 9.98
C GLU A 121 -16.64 -6.26 9.47
N PRO A 122 -16.96 -5.74 8.28
CA PRO A 122 -16.35 -4.51 7.77
C PRO A 122 -16.84 -3.29 8.55
N ALA A 123 -16.06 -2.21 8.48
CA ALA A 123 -16.54 -0.90 8.92
C ALA A 123 -17.50 -0.33 7.87
N SER A 124 -18.20 0.76 8.21
CA SER A 124 -19.00 1.47 7.21
C SER A 124 -18.11 2.06 6.10
N ARG A 125 -18.70 2.32 4.93
CA ARG A 125 -18.00 2.94 3.80
C ARG A 125 -17.37 4.29 4.18
N PRO A 126 -18.06 5.23 4.86
CA PRO A 126 -17.45 6.48 5.33
C PRO A 126 -16.27 6.26 6.29
N GLU A 127 -16.39 5.35 7.26
CA GLU A 127 -15.31 5.06 8.21
C GLU A 127 -14.06 4.50 7.52
N THR A 128 -14.26 3.61 6.55
CA THR A 128 -13.17 3.03 5.74
C THR A 128 -12.43 4.11 4.97
N ILE A 129 -13.16 4.99 4.28
CA ILE A 129 -12.56 6.09 3.51
C ILE A 129 -11.84 7.04 4.45
N LEU A 130 -12.50 7.54 5.49
CA LEU A 130 -11.91 8.50 6.43
C LEU A 130 -10.61 7.97 7.06
N ALA A 131 -10.60 6.72 7.53
CA ALA A 131 -9.40 6.12 8.11
C ALA A 131 -8.24 6.05 7.10
N SER A 132 -8.52 5.76 5.83
CA SER A 132 -7.50 5.73 4.77
C SER A 132 -6.96 7.12 4.42
N LEU A 133 -7.82 8.14 4.34
CA LEU A 133 -7.41 9.50 4.01
C LEU A 133 -6.66 10.16 5.17
N GLU A 134 -7.07 9.92 6.41
CA GLU A 134 -6.34 10.34 7.60
C GLU A 134 -4.94 9.72 7.65
N TYR A 135 -4.82 8.44 7.29
CA TYR A 135 -3.52 7.78 7.18
C TYR A 135 -2.66 8.39 6.07
N ALA A 136 -3.24 8.72 4.91
CA ALA A 136 -2.53 9.38 3.81
C ALA A 136 -1.95 10.74 4.25
N VAL A 137 -2.71 11.53 5.02
CA VAL A 137 -2.24 12.80 5.58
C VAL A 137 -1.15 12.57 6.62
N ASP A 138 -1.33 11.64 7.57
CA ASP A 138 -0.35 11.37 8.61
C ASP A 138 0.97 10.80 8.06
N LEU A 139 0.92 10.02 6.97
CA LEU A 139 2.11 9.56 6.24
C LEU A 139 2.97 10.72 5.75
N TRP A 140 2.32 11.78 5.29
CA TRP A 140 3.00 12.94 4.72
C TRP A 140 3.47 13.94 5.80
N GLU A 141 2.63 14.19 6.80
CA GLU A 141 2.93 15.14 7.88
C GLU A 141 3.86 14.57 8.96
N ASN A 142 3.81 13.27 9.20
CA ASN A 142 4.57 12.58 10.24
C ASN A 142 5.35 11.36 9.70
N PRO A 143 6.14 11.49 8.62
CA PRO A 143 6.76 10.35 7.92
C PRO A 143 7.67 9.51 8.83
N SER A 144 8.30 10.13 9.83
CA SER A 144 9.18 9.45 10.80
C SER A 144 8.45 8.43 11.68
N ARG A 145 7.13 8.51 11.85
CA ARG A 145 6.34 7.51 12.58
C ARG A 145 6.19 6.20 11.82
N HIS A 146 6.28 6.27 10.49
CA HIS A 146 6.03 5.15 9.58
C HIS A 146 7.33 4.55 9.02
N THR A 147 8.39 5.36 9.03
CA THR A 147 9.66 5.06 8.37
C THR A 147 10.49 4.02 9.12
N GLY A 148 10.92 2.98 8.40
CA GLY A 148 11.91 2.00 8.86
C GLY A 148 13.36 2.47 8.67
N ARG A 149 14.30 1.79 9.33
CA ARG A 149 15.75 2.10 9.19
C ARG A 149 16.22 1.98 7.74
N GLY A 150 16.88 3.01 7.22
CA GLY A 150 17.40 3.03 5.84
C GLY A 150 16.36 3.36 4.76
N TYR A 151 15.11 3.61 5.17
CA TYR A 151 14.01 4.01 4.29
C TYR A 151 13.54 5.42 4.60
N GLY A 152 12.75 5.99 3.70
CA GLY A 152 11.99 7.23 3.89
C GLY A 152 10.60 7.06 3.31
N MET A 153 9.61 7.65 3.97
CA MET A 153 8.21 7.63 3.54
C MET A 153 7.67 9.03 3.28
N GLY A 154 6.62 9.14 2.47
CA GLY A 154 6.02 10.42 2.08
C GLY A 154 7.08 11.37 1.48
N PRO A 155 7.23 12.61 2.00
CA PRO A 155 8.21 13.56 1.48
C PRO A 155 9.66 13.06 1.63
N ASP A 156 9.98 12.32 2.70
CA ASP A 156 11.33 11.74 2.90
C ASP A 156 11.62 10.62 1.90
N GLY A 157 10.58 9.91 1.45
CA GLY A 157 10.68 8.91 0.39
C GLY A 157 11.06 9.55 -0.95
N TYR A 158 10.40 10.64 -1.32
CA TYR A 158 10.75 11.42 -2.51
C TYR A 158 12.16 11.99 -2.42
N ALA A 159 12.57 12.55 -1.28
CA ALA A 159 13.92 13.06 -1.07
C ALA A 159 14.98 11.97 -1.34
N ARG A 160 14.81 10.77 -0.77
CA ARG A 160 15.71 9.64 -1.03
C ARG A 160 15.70 9.19 -2.48
N PHE A 161 14.54 9.22 -3.14
CA PHE A 161 14.45 8.87 -4.56
C PHE A 161 15.27 9.84 -5.40
N ILE A 162 15.07 11.14 -5.20
CA ILE A 162 15.80 12.21 -5.88
C ILE A 162 17.30 12.09 -5.64
N ASP A 163 17.73 11.91 -4.39
CA ASP A 163 19.14 11.81 -4.02
C ASP A 163 19.81 10.59 -4.65
N ALA A 164 19.14 9.45 -4.69
CA ALA A 164 19.68 8.25 -5.32
C ALA A 164 19.82 8.41 -6.85
N VAL A 165 18.87 9.07 -7.52
CA VAL A 165 19.00 9.39 -8.95
C VAL A 165 20.15 10.36 -9.18
N LYS A 166 20.31 11.40 -8.35
CA LYS A 166 21.46 12.33 -8.38
C LYS A 166 22.79 11.60 -8.18
N ALA A 167 22.80 10.53 -7.38
CA ALA A 167 23.97 9.67 -7.15
C ALA A 167 24.23 8.66 -8.28
N GLY A 168 23.45 8.67 -9.37
CA GLY A 168 23.66 7.83 -10.55
C GLY A 168 22.82 6.54 -10.58
N ALA A 169 21.84 6.36 -9.69
CA ALA A 169 20.99 5.16 -9.69
C ALA A 169 19.79 5.25 -10.66
N GLY A 170 19.73 6.27 -11.52
CA GLY A 170 18.56 6.57 -12.37
C GLY A 170 18.23 5.51 -13.43
N ASP A 171 19.20 4.74 -13.92
CA ASP A 171 19.03 3.66 -14.90
C ASP A 171 18.88 2.27 -14.24
N SER A 172 18.96 2.22 -12.91
CA SER A 172 18.98 0.97 -12.15
C SER A 172 17.65 0.21 -12.23
N HIS A 173 17.71 -1.10 -11.97
CA HIS A 173 16.50 -1.90 -11.76
C HIS A 173 15.68 -1.39 -10.57
N GLY A 174 16.36 -0.92 -9.52
CA GLY A 174 15.74 -0.32 -8.34
C GLY A 174 14.87 0.91 -8.66
N ASN A 175 15.39 1.82 -9.49
CA ASN A 175 14.63 2.96 -10.00
C ASN A 175 13.38 2.51 -10.77
N TRP A 176 13.58 1.64 -11.76
CA TRP A 176 12.47 1.13 -12.59
C TRP A 176 11.37 0.53 -11.71
N TRP A 177 11.74 -0.38 -10.81
CA TRP A 177 10.77 -1.11 -10.01
C TRP A 177 10.01 -0.22 -9.02
N ASN A 178 10.72 0.66 -8.28
CA ASN A 178 10.05 1.59 -7.38
C ASN A 178 9.10 2.52 -8.14
N ALA A 179 9.53 3.08 -9.26
CA ALA A 179 8.69 3.95 -10.08
C ALA A 179 7.46 3.22 -10.65
N THR A 180 7.62 1.97 -11.11
CA THR A 180 6.52 1.15 -11.62
C THR A 180 5.49 0.84 -10.53
N VAL A 181 5.93 0.38 -9.35
CA VAL A 181 5.00 0.03 -8.26
C VAL A 181 4.27 1.26 -7.74
N TRP A 182 4.99 2.36 -7.48
CA TRP A 182 4.35 3.56 -6.95
C TRP A 182 3.46 4.27 -7.99
N SER A 183 3.77 4.13 -9.28
CA SER A 183 2.85 4.54 -10.36
C SER A 183 1.52 3.79 -10.30
N GLU A 184 1.54 2.46 -10.13
CA GLU A 184 0.32 1.66 -9.95
C GLU A 184 -0.48 2.11 -8.73
N CYS A 185 0.19 2.35 -7.60
CA CYS A 185 -0.49 2.83 -6.38
C CYS A 185 -1.19 4.18 -6.60
N ARG A 186 -0.54 5.13 -7.29
CA ARG A 186 -1.12 6.46 -7.55
C ARG A 186 -2.23 6.40 -8.60
N ALA A 187 -2.16 5.48 -9.57
CA ALA A 187 -3.25 5.23 -10.49
C ALA A 187 -4.48 4.68 -9.75
N MET A 188 -4.28 3.75 -8.81
CA MET A 188 -5.37 3.25 -7.96
C MET A 188 -5.91 4.32 -7.00
N ALA A 189 -5.05 5.23 -6.49
CA ALA A 189 -5.51 6.39 -5.72
C ALA A 189 -6.43 7.28 -6.56
N ALA A 190 -6.12 7.51 -7.83
CA ALA A 190 -6.95 8.30 -8.73
C ALA A 190 -8.35 7.70 -8.89
N THR A 191 -8.42 6.40 -9.25
CA THR A 191 -9.70 5.68 -9.37
C THR A 191 -10.46 5.62 -8.05
N TYR A 192 -9.76 5.51 -6.92
CA TYR A 192 -10.40 5.52 -5.59
C TYR A 192 -11.08 6.86 -5.30
N PHE A 193 -10.49 7.98 -5.71
CA PHE A 193 -11.15 9.28 -5.60
C PHE A 193 -12.34 9.43 -6.55
N ASP A 194 -12.34 8.78 -7.72
CA ASP A 194 -13.54 8.74 -8.57
C ASP A 194 -14.69 8.02 -7.84
N GLU A 195 -14.41 6.89 -7.18
CA GLU A 195 -15.43 6.19 -6.37
C GLU A 195 -15.92 7.04 -5.19
N ILE A 196 -15.02 7.73 -4.49
CA ILE A 196 -15.39 8.66 -3.42
C ILE A 196 -16.27 9.80 -3.96
N ALA A 197 -16.02 10.25 -5.19
CA ALA A 197 -16.80 11.31 -5.81
C ALA A 197 -18.25 10.88 -6.12
N ASP A 198 -18.47 9.60 -6.39
CA ASP A 198 -19.78 9.00 -6.59
C ASP A 198 -20.51 8.77 -5.25
N ASP A 199 -19.76 8.35 -4.21
CA ASP A 199 -20.30 8.06 -2.87
C ASP A 199 -20.68 9.34 -2.09
N PHE A 200 -19.96 10.45 -2.28
CA PHE A 200 -20.07 11.68 -1.48
C PHE A 200 -20.28 12.94 -2.35
N PRO A 201 -21.54 13.28 -2.67
CA PRO A 201 -21.88 14.47 -3.44
C PRO A 201 -21.23 15.78 -2.97
N GLU A 202 -21.14 16.04 -1.66
CA GLU A 202 -20.51 17.28 -1.16
C GLU A 202 -18.99 17.30 -1.38
N ALA A 203 -18.35 16.13 -1.36
CA ALA A 203 -16.92 15.97 -1.63
C ALA A 203 -16.59 15.75 -3.12
N SER A 204 -17.60 15.63 -4.00
CA SER A 204 -17.44 15.14 -5.37
C SER A 204 -16.48 16.00 -6.22
N THR A 205 -16.62 17.33 -6.20
CA THR A 205 -15.75 18.23 -6.99
C THR A 205 -14.29 18.13 -6.54
N LEU A 206 -14.06 18.04 -5.23
CA LEU A 206 -12.71 17.95 -4.67
C LEU A 206 -12.09 16.57 -4.96
N SER A 207 -12.89 15.51 -4.86
CA SER A 207 -12.48 14.14 -5.16
C SER A 207 -12.12 13.98 -6.64
N GLN A 208 -12.90 14.57 -7.56
CA GLN A 208 -12.55 14.61 -8.98
C GLN A 208 -11.26 15.38 -9.27
N ASP A 209 -10.95 16.43 -8.50
CA ASP A 209 -9.65 17.11 -8.62
C ASP A 209 -8.49 16.25 -8.13
N LEU A 210 -8.67 15.58 -6.99
CA LEU A 210 -7.71 14.62 -6.46
C LEU A 210 -7.48 13.48 -7.45
N SER A 211 -8.54 12.91 -8.05
CA SER A 211 -8.45 11.88 -9.08
C SER A 211 -7.54 12.31 -10.24
N ARG A 212 -7.79 13.48 -10.84
CA ARG A 212 -6.96 14.00 -11.93
C ARG A 212 -5.50 14.21 -11.52
N ARG A 213 -5.26 14.75 -10.33
CA ARG A 213 -3.90 15.02 -9.84
C ARG A 213 -3.13 13.73 -9.55
N TYR A 214 -3.75 12.76 -8.88
CA TYR A 214 -3.15 11.45 -8.64
C TYR A 214 -2.90 10.69 -9.95
N GLY A 215 -3.77 10.85 -10.96
CA GLY A 215 -3.54 10.35 -12.30
C GLY A 215 -2.28 10.95 -12.95
N SER A 216 -2.11 12.28 -12.87
CA SER A 216 -0.91 12.96 -13.37
C SER A 216 0.37 12.52 -12.64
N ILE A 217 0.31 12.35 -11.32
CA ILE A 217 1.41 11.80 -10.50
C ILE A 217 1.76 10.38 -10.97
N ALA A 218 0.75 9.53 -11.19
CA ALA A 218 0.94 8.16 -11.66
C ALA A 218 1.62 8.12 -13.03
N GLU A 219 1.20 8.96 -13.97
CA GLU A 219 1.84 9.12 -15.28
C GLU A 219 3.29 9.61 -15.17
N GLY A 220 3.54 10.58 -14.28
CA GLY A 220 4.88 11.06 -13.97
C GLY A 220 5.80 9.95 -13.46
N LEU A 221 5.35 9.18 -12.47
CA LEU A 221 6.10 8.02 -11.95
C LEU A 221 6.31 6.94 -13.02
N SER A 222 5.31 6.68 -13.86
CA SER A 222 5.45 5.76 -15.00
C SER A 222 6.59 6.20 -15.94
N ARG A 223 6.69 7.50 -16.23
CA ARG A 223 7.81 8.06 -17.01
C ARG A 223 9.16 7.94 -16.30
N VAL A 224 9.22 8.17 -14.98
CA VAL A 224 10.44 7.99 -14.16
C VAL A 224 10.98 6.55 -14.25
N SER A 225 10.11 5.56 -14.48
CA SER A 225 10.52 4.16 -14.64
C SER A 225 11.37 3.91 -15.89
N ASN A 226 11.36 4.80 -16.88
CA ASN A 226 12.18 4.68 -18.09
C ASN A 226 13.67 4.75 -17.74
N LYS A 227 14.40 3.65 -17.95
CA LYS A 227 15.84 3.55 -17.68
C LYS A 227 16.69 4.43 -18.59
N GLU A 228 16.16 4.83 -19.74
CA GLU A 228 16.87 5.66 -20.73
C GLU A 228 16.62 7.16 -20.55
N MET A 229 15.72 7.55 -19.65
CA MET A 229 15.47 8.96 -19.34
C MET A 229 16.71 9.61 -18.72
N ASP A 230 17.06 10.81 -19.18
CA ASP A 230 18.17 11.59 -18.63
C ASP A 230 18.01 11.79 -17.12
N GLY A 231 19.11 11.67 -16.37
CA GLY A 231 19.08 11.77 -14.92
C GLY A 231 18.63 13.15 -14.41
N THR A 232 18.97 14.23 -15.12
CA THR A 232 18.56 15.60 -14.75
C THR A 232 17.07 15.79 -15.02
N GLU A 233 16.57 15.31 -16.17
CA GLU A 233 15.13 15.31 -16.48
C GLU A 233 14.35 14.51 -15.44
N LYS A 234 14.85 13.34 -15.06
CA LYS A 234 14.24 12.46 -14.07
C LYS A 234 14.16 13.10 -12.68
N VAL A 235 15.21 13.78 -12.25
CA VAL A 235 15.24 14.55 -11.00
C VAL A 235 14.19 15.67 -11.03
N ALA A 236 14.14 16.46 -12.10
CA ALA A 236 13.18 17.55 -12.22
C ALA A 236 11.73 17.03 -12.20
N LEU A 237 11.48 15.88 -12.83
CA LEU A 237 10.17 15.24 -12.80
C LEU A 237 9.81 14.71 -11.41
N LEU A 238 10.74 14.07 -10.70
CA LEU A 238 10.52 13.63 -9.30
C LEU A 238 10.25 14.80 -8.35
N GLU A 239 10.95 15.93 -8.53
CA GLU A 239 10.73 17.14 -7.73
C GLU A 239 9.32 17.72 -8.00
N ALA A 240 8.89 17.79 -9.26
CA ALA A 240 7.53 18.21 -9.61
C ALA A 240 6.45 17.28 -9.05
N ILE A 241 6.64 15.96 -9.15
CA ILE A 241 5.72 14.96 -8.60
C ILE A 241 5.58 15.11 -7.08
N ARG A 242 6.70 15.26 -6.36
CA ARG A 242 6.70 15.49 -4.91
C ARG A 242 5.89 16.74 -4.56
N ASP A 243 6.11 17.83 -5.28
CA ASP A 243 5.46 19.11 -5.01
C ASP A 243 3.95 19.03 -5.31
N ASP A 244 3.56 18.33 -6.37
CA ASP A 244 2.14 18.07 -6.66
C ASP A 244 1.49 17.19 -5.58
N GLU A 245 2.18 16.18 -5.07
CA GLU A 245 1.64 15.31 -4.02
C GLU A 245 1.53 16.03 -2.66
N GLN A 246 2.44 16.98 -2.38
CA GLN A 246 2.32 17.89 -1.24
C GLN A 246 1.03 18.72 -1.31
N VAL A 247 0.68 19.22 -2.50
CA VAL A 247 -0.59 19.92 -2.72
C VAL A 247 -1.77 18.97 -2.53
N CYS A 248 -1.68 17.76 -3.11
CA CYS A 248 -2.72 16.74 -2.96
C CYS A 248 -2.98 16.40 -1.50
N THR A 249 -1.96 16.30 -0.66
CA THR A 249 -2.09 16.02 0.78
C THR A 249 -3.02 17.04 1.47
N GLY A 250 -2.86 18.33 1.16
CA GLY A 250 -3.75 19.37 1.70
C GLY A 250 -5.18 19.28 1.18
N LEU A 251 -5.38 18.82 -0.06
CA LEU A 251 -6.69 18.56 -0.64
C LEU A 251 -7.34 17.29 -0.06
N VAL A 252 -6.55 16.25 0.23
CA VAL A 252 -7.01 15.02 0.90
C VAL A 252 -7.54 15.35 2.30
N ALA A 253 -6.84 16.19 3.07
CA ALA A 253 -7.32 16.62 4.38
C ALA A 253 -8.66 17.36 4.30
N GLN A 254 -8.83 18.24 3.30
CA GLN A 254 -10.11 18.92 3.04
C GLN A 254 -11.21 17.93 2.64
N CYS A 255 -10.90 16.96 1.77
CA CYS A 255 -11.84 15.93 1.33
C CYS A 255 -12.33 15.09 2.52
N ALA A 256 -11.42 14.64 3.38
CA ALA A 256 -11.77 13.91 4.60
C ALA A 256 -12.67 14.75 5.53
N GLN A 257 -12.42 16.06 5.65
CA GLN A 257 -13.28 16.93 6.45
C GLN A 257 -14.68 17.08 5.85
N THR A 258 -14.79 17.23 4.53
CA THR A 258 -16.09 17.29 3.84
C THR A 258 -16.88 16.00 4.02
N ILE A 259 -16.26 14.84 3.79
CA ILE A 259 -16.88 13.51 3.98
C ILE A 259 -17.37 13.35 5.43
N ARG A 260 -16.57 13.78 6.42
CA ARG A 260 -16.95 13.71 7.83
C ARG A 260 -18.20 14.54 8.13
N SER A 261 -18.29 15.73 7.54
CA SER A 261 -19.46 16.61 7.68
C SER A 261 -20.71 16.03 7.00
N GLU A 262 -20.57 15.50 5.79
CA GLU A 262 -21.67 14.89 5.02
C GLU A 262 -22.21 13.63 5.71
N ALA A 263 -21.32 12.75 6.17
CA ALA A 263 -21.70 11.53 6.90
C ALA A 263 -22.40 11.83 8.25
N ALA A 264 -22.03 12.93 8.92
CA ALA A 264 -22.70 13.36 10.15
C ALA A 264 -24.09 13.98 9.89
N ALA A 265 -24.31 14.55 8.69
CA ALA A 265 -25.59 15.15 8.30
C ALA A 265 -26.62 14.13 7.80
N SER A 266 -26.18 12.94 7.40
CA SER A 266 -27.03 11.82 6.95
C SER A 266 -26.97 10.61 7.89
N PRO A 267 -27.35 10.73 9.18
CA PRO A 267 -27.26 9.63 10.14
C PRO A 267 -28.27 8.48 9.91
N GLU A 268 -29.18 8.61 8.94
CA GLU A 268 -30.23 7.61 8.66
C GLU A 268 -30.08 7.07 7.23
N GLU A 269 -29.34 5.97 7.07
CA GLU A 269 -29.57 4.84 6.12
C GLU A 269 -28.41 3.80 6.17
N VAL A 270 -28.00 3.37 7.37
CA VAL A 270 -27.13 2.19 7.57
C VAL A 270 -27.75 1.23 8.56
#